data_AF-A0A2A6HJ33-F1
#
_entry.id   AF-A0A2A6HJ33-F1
#
_cell.length_a   1.000
_cell.length_b   1.000
_cell.length_c   1.000
_cell.angle_alpha   90.00
_cell.angle_beta   90.00
_cell.angle_gamma   90.00
#
_symmetry.space_group_name_H-M   'P 1'
#
loop_
_entity.id
_entity.type
_entity.pdbx_description
1 polymer ?
#
loop_
_entity_poly.entity_id
_entity_poly.type
_entity_poly.pdbx_seq_one_letter_code
_entity_poly.pdbx_strand_id
1 'polypeptide(L)'
;MALNQNAQYAYRYLQDKYRLSPAQSAGVVGNLYGESSLNTGAINRGDGRDGSNSIGIAQWNGDRARNLRGFGGDNYNNLDTQLDFVMHELQGSGGNGGGSESAAWKRLQAAQDVPSATQAFIGYERPQGWSADNPTGGHNYSGRLGYAGQLFGMTPEQIAAAQPTSAPIAADAVTASTGAPSATASAPAATADASKGLLGIDIPGLTGNKGLPGLLQFSQMAMNQPQPQDDTPRGGLLQSQPVQLTQMTAPKQTYKPWEQYLSMFSGRSA
;
A
#
# COMPACT_ATOMS: atom_id res chain seq x y z
N MET A 1 -6.21 14.47 -23.30
CA MET A 1 -7.01 15.32 -22.39
C MET A 1 -6.18 15.60 -21.16
N ALA A 2 -6.22 16.83 -20.63
CA ALA A 2 -5.60 17.12 -19.35
C ALA A 2 -6.34 16.38 -18.22
N LEU A 3 -5.61 15.90 -17.22
CA LEU A 3 -6.20 15.30 -16.02
C LEU A 3 -7.04 16.32 -15.25
N ASN A 4 -8.01 15.85 -14.47
CA ASN A 4 -8.91 16.73 -13.73
C ASN A 4 -8.22 17.47 -12.57
N GLN A 5 -8.91 18.45 -11.99
CA GLN A 5 -8.40 19.27 -10.90
C GLN A 5 -8.08 18.43 -9.65
N ASN A 6 -8.84 17.38 -9.36
CA ASN A 6 -8.58 16.49 -8.25
C ASN A 6 -7.23 15.80 -8.39
N ALA A 7 -6.85 15.35 -9.59
CA ALA A 7 -5.56 14.71 -9.83
C ALA A 7 -4.40 15.67 -9.55
N GLN A 8 -4.50 16.91 -10.02
CA GLN A 8 -3.51 17.95 -9.78
C GLN A 8 -3.40 18.32 -8.29
N TYR A 9 -4.55 18.40 -7.61
CA TYR A 9 -4.61 18.65 -6.18
C TYR A 9 -3.99 17.51 -5.37
N ALA A 10 -4.40 16.26 -5.63
CA ALA A 10 -3.87 15.07 -4.95
C ALA A 10 -2.35 14.94 -5.14
N TYR A 11 -1.86 15.23 -6.35
CA TYR A 11 -0.44 15.23 -6.65
C TYR A 11 0.33 16.19 -5.74
N ARG A 12 -0.15 17.41 -5.55
CA ARG A 12 0.46 18.39 -4.64
C ARG A 12 0.28 18.01 -3.18
N TYR A 13 -0.92 17.58 -2.79
CA TYR A 13 -1.25 17.18 -1.42
C TYR A 13 -0.30 16.10 -0.88
N LEU A 14 0.01 15.08 -1.68
CA LEU A 14 0.94 14.02 -1.30
C LEU A 14 2.38 14.53 -1.10
N GLN A 15 2.81 15.53 -1.87
CA GLN A 15 4.11 16.18 -1.68
C GLN A 15 4.09 17.07 -0.42
N ASP A 16 3.07 17.92 -0.31
CA ASP A 16 2.96 18.98 0.69
C ASP A 16 2.58 18.48 2.09
N LYS A 17 1.92 17.33 2.21
CA LYS A 17 1.56 16.72 3.50
C LYS A 17 2.45 15.53 3.84
N TYR A 18 2.67 14.63 2.88
CA TYR A 18 3.36 13.36 3.11
C TYR A 18 4.83 13.34 2.66
N ARG A 19 5.33 14.43 2.06
CA ARG A 19 6.73 14.54 1.59
C ARG A 19 7.11 13.44 0.60
N LEU A 20 6.15 12.92 -0.16
CA LEU A 20 6.45 12.04 -1.28
C LEU A 20 7.21 12.82 -2.34
N SER A 21 8.14 12.14 -3.03
CA SER A 21 8.79 12.74 -4.18
C SER A 21 7.77 13.02 -5.30
N PRO A 22 8.09 13.91 -6.25
CA PRO A 22 7.27 14.11 -7.44
C PRO A 22 6.96 12.79 -8.19
N ALA A 23 7.96 11.92 -8.34
CA ALA A 23 7.77 10.62 -9.00
C ALA A 23 6.82 9.69 -8.22
N GLN A 24 7.00 9.60 -6.89
CA GLN A 24 6.15 8.79 -6.01
C GLN A 24 4.70 9.29 -6.04
N SER A 25 4.52 10.60 -5.92
CA SER A 25 3.19 11.24 -5.96
C SER A 25 2.51 11.01 -7.31
N ALA A 26 3.24 11.12 -8.42
CA ALA A 26 2.73 10.82 -9.75
C ALA A 26 2.28 9.36 -9.87
N GLY A 27 3.08 8.42 -9.39
CA GLY A 27 2.76 6.98 -9.42
C GLY A 27 1.51 6.62 -8.60
N VAL A 28 1.36 7.22 -7.41
CA VAL A 28 0.15 7.06 -6.58
C VAL A 28 -1.08 7.58 -7.31
N VAL A 29 -1.05 8.85 -7.74
CA VAL A 29 -2.22 9.50 -8.34
C VAL A 29 -2.57 8.89 -9.69
N GLY A 30 -1.58 8.51 -10.51
CA GLY A 30 -1.84 7.87 -11.81
C GLY A 30 -2.60 6.55 -11.68
N ASN A 31 -2.30 5.77 -10.63
CA ASN A 31 -3.04 4.56 -10.32
C ASN A 31 -4.48 4.85 -9.86
N LEU A 32 -4.65 5.73 -8.86
CA LEU A 32 -5.96 6.11 -8.33
C LEU A 32 -6.86 6.74 -9.41
N TYR A 33 -6.27 7.52 -10.32
CA TYR A 33 -6.98 8.06 -11.47
C TYR A 33 -7.44 6.95 -12.43
N GLY A 34 -6.64 5.91 -12.60
CA GLY A 34 -7.01 4.71 -13.37
C GLY A 34 -8.19 3.94 -12.77
N GLU A 35 -8.41 4.01 -11.46
CA GLU A 35 -9.54 3.34 -10.78
C GLU A 35 -10.85 4.11 -10.92
N SER A 36 -10.81 5.43 -10.70
CA SER A 36 -12.04 6.22 -10.46
C SER A 36 -12.04 7.60 -11.11
N SER A 37 -10.97 7.96 -11.82
CA SER A 37 -10.68 9.35 -12.21
C SER A 37 -10.66 10.32 -11.02
N LEU A 38 -10.25 9.86 -9.84
CA LEU A 38 -10.36 10.58 -8.56
C LEU A 38 -11.75 11.13 -8.24
N ASN A 39 -12.79 10.38 -8.61
CA ASN A 39 -14.14 10.68 -8.17
C ASN A 39 -14.35 10.15 -6.75
N THR A 40 -14.38 11.06 -5.76
CA THR A 40 -14.54 10.68 -4.35
C THR A 40 -15.90 10.06 -4.03
N GLY A 41 -16.90 10.30 -4.88
CA GLY A 41 -18.24 9.74 -4.82
C GLY A 41 -18.45 8.50 -5.68
N ALA A 42 -17.38 7.93 -6.26
CA ALA A 42 -17.49 6.71 -7.05
C ALA A 42 -18.05 5.56 -6.19
N ILE A 43 -19.06 4.88 -6.72
CA ILE A 43 -19.71 3.73 -6.10
C ILE A 43 -20.02 2.72 -7.20
N ASN A 44 -19.39 1.55 -7.11
CA ASN A 44 -19.81 0.37 -7.88
C ASN A 44 -20.60 -0.53 -6.94
N ARG A 45 -21.86 -0.81 -7.28
CA ARG A 45 -22.74 -1.56 -6.38
C ARG A 45 -22.55 -3.06 -6.57
N GLY A 46 -22.27 -3.75 -5.47
CA GLY A 46 -22.19 -5.22 -5.44
C GLY A 46 -21.08 -5.86 -6.27
N ASP A 47 -20.05 -5.10 -6.66
CA ASP A 47 -18.92 -5.60 -7.45
C ASP A 47 -17.82 -6.26 -6.60
N GLY A 48 -17.87 -6.07 -5.28
CA GLY A 48 -17.01 -6.78 -4.34
C GLY A 48 -17.27 -8.29 -4.41
N ARG A 49 -16.21 -9.09 -4.21
CA ARG A 49 -16.32 -10.57 -4.19
C ARG A 49 -17.28 -11.08 -3.10
N ASP A 50 -17.50 -10.27 -2.06
CA ASP A 50 -18.44 -10.50 -0.96
C ASP A 50 -19.82 -9.85 -1.20
N GLY A 51 -20.06 -9.30 -2.39
CA GLY A 51 -21.27 -8.54 -2.73
C GLY A 51 -21.33 -7.13 -2.16
N SER A 52 -20.22 -6.63 -1.59
CA SER A 52 -20.13 -5.25 -1.11
C SER A 52 -19.95 -4.25 -2.26
N ASN A 53 -20.19 -2.97 -1.97
CA ASN A 53 -19.93 -1.89 -2.91
C ASN A 53 -18.47 -1.47 -2.84
N SER A 54 -17.82 -1.29 -4.00
CA SER A 54 -16.56 -0.57 -4.09
C SER A 54 -16.81 0.94 -4.06
N ILE A 55 -16.04 1.69 -3.26
CA ILE A 55 -16.26 3.14 -3.03
C ILE A 55 -15.00 3.99 -3.18
N GLY A 56 -15.16 5.27 -3.51
CA GLY A 56 -14.13 6.30 -3.41
C GLY A 56 -13.00 6.16 -4.44
N ILE A 57 -11.95 6.97 -4.26
CA ILE A 57 -10.92 7.14 -5.28
C ILE A 57 -10.11 5.87 -5.60
N ALA A 58 -9.99 4.95 -4.66
CA ALA A 58 -9.30 3.67 -4.83
C ALA A 58 -10.26 2.48 -4.96
N GLN A 59 -11.57 2.72 -5.13
CA GLN A 59 -12.57 1.66 -5.25
C GLN A 59 -12.48 0.63 -4.09
N TRP A 60 -12.32 1.10 -2.86
CA TRP A 60 -12.23 0.24 -1.68
C TRP A 60 -13.47 -0.63 -1.55
N ASN A 61 -13.28 -1.94 -1.35
CA ASN A 61 -14.35 -2.92 -1.16
C ASN A 61 -14.21 -3.67 0.18
N GLY A 62 -15.27 -4.38 0.58
CA GLY A 62 -15.28 -5.25 1.76
C GLY A 62 -14.83 -4.54 3.04
N ASP A 63 -13.83 -5.13 3.72
CA ASP A 63 -13.25 -4.57 4.94
C ASP A 63 -12.59 -3.21 4.72
N ARG A 64 -11.97 -2.98 3.56
CA ARG A 64 -11.31 -1.69 3.29
C ARG A 64 -12.32 -0.56 3.16
N ALA A 65 -13.50 -0.84 2.58
CA ALA A 65 -14.59 0.13 2.53
C ALA A 65 -15.13 0.46 3.94
N ARG A 66 -15.23 -0.55 4.83
CA ARG A 66 -15.60 -0.34 6.23
C ARG A 66 -14.54 0.47 6.98
N ASN A 67 -13.27 0.16 6.76
CA ASN A 67 -12.14 0.86 7.35
C ASN A 67 -12.10 2.34 6.93
N LEU A 68 -12.34 2.66 5.64
CA LEU A 68 -12.44 4.05 5.20
C LEU A 68 -13.55 4.81 5.95
N ARG A 69 -14.72 4.21 6.10
CA ARG A 69 -15.84 4.81 6.85
C ARG A 69 -15.49 4.98 8.33
N GLY A 70 -14.83 4.01 8.94
CA GLY A 70 -14.36 4.09 10.31
C GLY A 70 -13.25 5.14 10.51
N PHE A 71 -12.39 5.32 9.52
CA PHE A 71 -11.30 6.31 9.54
C PHE A 71 -11.82 7.73 9.34
N GLY A 72 -12.67 7.95 8.33
CA GLY A 72 -13.13 9.27 7.92
C GLY A 72 -14.41 9.75 8.61
N GLY A 73 -15.19 8.86 9.24
CA GLY A 73 -16.51 9.18 9.77
C GLY A 73 -17.40 9.84 8.71
N ASP A 74 -18.03 10.96 9.06
CA ASP A 74 -18.88 11.73 8.15
C ASP A 74 -18.11 12.32 6.94
N ASN A 75 -16.78 12.43 7.02
CA ASN A 75 -15.94 13.00 5.97
C ASN A 75 -15.34 11.95 5.02
N TYR A 76 -15.77 10.68 5.09
CA TYR A 76 -15.18 9.61 4.29
C TYR A 76 -15.25 9.85 2.75
N ASN A 77 -16.11 10.74 2.29
CA ASN A 77 -16.27 11.14 0.88
C ASN A 77 -15.45 12.38 0.48
N ASN A 78 -14.69 12.98 1.41
CA ASN A 78 -13.78 14.08 1.14
C ASN A 78 -12.48 13.56 0.51
N LEU A 79 -11.91 14.31 -0.44
CA LEU A 79 -10.69 13.91 -1.14
C LEU A 79 -9.49 13.81 -0.20
N ASP A 80 -9.29 14.79 0.69
CA ASP A 80 -8.19 14.80 1.66
C ASP A 80 -8.27 13.58 2.57
N THR A 81 -9.47 13.27 3.07
CA THR A 81 -9.71 12.10 3.92
C THR A 81 -9.42 10.79 3.20
N GLN A 82 -9.79 10.68 1.93
CA GLN A 82 -9.50 9.50 1.12
C GLN A 82 -8.01 9.36 0.81
N LEU A 83 -7.31 10.46 0.50
CA LEU A 83 -5.85 10.46 0.33
C LEU A 83 -5.13 10.13 1.64
N ASP A 84 -5.62 10.66 2.76
CA ASP A 84 -5.09 10.33 4.08
C ASP A 84 -5.27 8.85 4.41
N PHE A 85 -6.42 8.28 4.02
CA PHE A 85 -6.69 6.86 4.21
C PHE A 85 -5.80 5.97 3.33
N VAL A 86 -5.52 6.35 2.08
CA VAL A 86 -4.50 5.68 1.24
C VAL A 86 -3.17 5.63 1.99
N MET A 87 -2.72 6.76 2.53
CA MET A 87 -1.44 6.83 3.25
C MET A 87 -1.49 6.09 4.60
N HIS A 88 -2.63 6.04 5.28
CA HIS A 88 -2.85 5.25 6.49
C HIS A 88 -2.69 3.75 6.22
N GLU A 89 -3.29 3.23 5.14
CA GLU A 89 -3.13 1.83 4.74
C GLU A 89 -1.67 1.51 4.35
N LEU A 90 -0.98 2.43 3.66
CA LEU A 90 0.42 2.24 3.25
C LEU A 90 1.41 2.25 4.41
N GLN A 91 1.37 3.28 5.26
CA GLN A 91 2.44 3.54 6.24
C GLN A 91 1.94 3.84 7.66
N GLY A 92 0.62 3.82 7.88
CA GLY A 92 0.03 4.05 9.18
C GLY A 92 0.17 2.84 10.11
N SER A 93 -0.50 2.95 11.26
CA SER A 93 -0.60 1.88 12.25
C SER A 93 -1.93 1.98 12.99
N GLY A 94 -2.31 0.90 13.69
CA GLY A 94 -3.54 0.86 14.48
C GLY A 94 -4.77 0.42 13.71
N GLY A 95 -5.95 0.89 14.13
CA GLY A 95 -7.24 0.47 13.57
C GLY A 95 -7.44 0.86 12.10
N ASN A 96 -8.55 0.42 11.51
CA ASN A 96 -8.93 0.74 10.13
C ASN A 96 -7.87 0.33 9.08
N GLY A 97 -7.15 -0.78 9.29
CA GLY A 97 -6.17 -1.28 8.32
C GLY A 97 -4.86 -0.51 8.25
N GLY A 98 -4.48 0.22 9.31
CA GLY A 98 -3.22 0.97 9.33
C GLY A 98 -2.01 0.08 9.04
N GLY A 99 -1.28 0.39 7.97
CA GLY A 99 -0.09 -0.36 7.55
C GLY A 99 -0.34 -1.70 6.85
N SER A 100 -1.61 -2.03 6.53
CA SER A 100 -1.96 -3.27 5.83
C SER A 100 -1.32 -3.38 4.44
N GLU A 101 -0.97 -2.24 3.83
CA GLU A 101 -0.37 -2.13 2.50
C GLU A 101 1.12 -1.75 2.55
N SER A 102 1.79 -2.04 3.68
CA SER A 102 3.21 -1.73 3.89
C SER A 102 4.17 -2.36 2.86
N ALA A 103 3.76 -3.45 2.20
CA ALA A 103 4.53 -4.05 1.12
C ALA A 103 4.57 -3.16 -0.14
N ALA A 104 3.47 -2.49 -0.47
CA ALA A 104 3.42 -1.51 -1.56
C ALA A 104 4.18 -0.24 -1.15
N TRP A 105 4.04 0.18 0.12
CA TRP A 105 4.76 1.33 0.67
C TRP A 105 6.29 1.19 0.57
N LYS A 106 6.84 0.04 0.98
CA LYS A 106 8.30 -0.22 0.88
C LYS A 106 8.80 -0.09 -0.56
N ARG A 107 8.03 -0.61 -1.53
CA ARG A 107 8.37 -0.49 -2.95
C ARG A 107 8.27 0.95 -3.43
N LEU A 108 7.26 1.69 -2.98
CA LEU A 108 7.07 3.09 -3.34
C LEU A 108 8.20 3.97 -2.80
N GLN A 109 8.64 3.74 -1.56
CA GLN A 109 9.78 4.44 -0.98
C GLN A 109 11.08 4.23 -1.76
N ALA A 110 11.28 3.02 -2.30
CA ALA A 110 12.44 2.70 -3.13
C ALA A 110 12.36 3.26 -4.56
N ALA A 111 11.18 3.68 -5.01
CA ALA A 111 10.99 4.18 -6.37
C ALA A 111 11.59 5.59 -6.54
N GLN A 112 12.45 5.73 -7.55
CA GLN A 112 13.13 6.99 -7.89
C GLN A 112 12.54 7.67 -9.13
N ASP A 113 11.75 6.94 -9.92
CA ASP A 113 11.15 7.43 -11.16
C ASP A 113 9.66 7.08 -11.26
N VAL A 114 8.97 7.68 -12.23
CA VAL A 114 7.53 7.53 -12.44
C VAL A 114 7.14 6.08 -12.75
N PRO A 115 7.84 5.33 -13.64
CA PRO A 115 7.52 3.94 -13.89
C PRO A 115 7.65 3.04 -12.65
N SER A 116 8.73 3.18 -11.89
CA SER A 116 8.94 2.37 -10.68
C SER A 116 7.91 2.72 -9.59
N ALA A 117 7.53 3.99 -9.46
CA ALA A 117 6.48 4.42 -8.52
C ALA A 117 5.10 3.89 -8.93
N THR A 118 4.80 3.92 -10.23
CA THR A 118 3.55 3.37 -10.78
C THR A 118 3.48 1.86 -10.57
N GLN A 119 4.58 1.14 -10.83
CA GLN A 119 4.74 -0.29 -10.59
C GLN A 119 4.67 -0.65 -9.10
N ALA A 120 5.23 0.19 -8.22
CA ALA A 120 5.15 -0.02 -6.79
C ALA A 120 3.70 0.11 -6.30
N PHE A 121 3.02 1.19 -6.72
CA PHE A 121 1.70 1.50 -6.21
C PHE A 121 0.59 0.63 -6.82
N ILE A 122 0.73 0.08 -8.02
CA ILE A 122 -0.28 -0.87 -8.53
C ILE A 122 -0.43 -2.11 -7.63
N GLY A 123 0.57 -2.43 -6.80
CA GLY A 123 0.48 -3.46 -5.76
C GLY A 123 -0.43 -3.12 -4.57
N TYR A 124 -0.85 -1.86 -4.42
CA TYR A 124 -1.91 -1.45 -3.49
C TYR A 124 -3.29 -1.82 -4.04
N GLU A 125 -3.50 -1.66 -5.35
CA GLU A 125 -4.77 -1.95 -6.02
C GLU A 125 -4.95 -3.44 -6.35
N ARG A 126 -3.85 -4.08 -6.78
CA ARG A 126 -3.80 -5.51 -7.18
C ARG A 126 -4.92 -5.89 -8.16
N PRO A 127 -5.05 -5.18 -9.30
CA PRO A 127 -6.09 -5.46 -10.28
C PRO A 127 -5.86 -6.82 -10.96
N GLN A 128 -6.84 -7.28 -11.74
CA GLN A 128 -6.71 -8.53 -12.50
C GLN A 128 -5.39 -8.58 -13.28
N GLY A 129 -4.71 -9.74 -13.24
CA GLY A 129 -3.41 -9.94 -13.91
C GLY A 129 -2.19 -9.48 -13.12
N TRP A 130 -2.39 -8.74 -12.03
CA TRP A 130 -1.29 -8.34 -11.14
C TRP A 130 -0.75 -9.54 -10.36
N SER A 131 0.57 -9.60 -10.22
CA SER A 131 1.25 -10.38 -9.18
C SER A 131 2.44 -9.61 -8.64
N ALA A 132 2.98 -10.02 -7.49
CA ALA A 132 4.18 -9.39 -6.93
C ALA A 132 5.40 -9.52 -7.85
N ASP A 133 5.48 -10.59 -8.62
CA ASP A 133 6.57 -10.88 -9.58
C ASP A 133 6.33 -10.26 -10.96
N ASN A 134 5.07 -9.96 -11.30
CA ASN A 134 4.70 -9.27 -12.53
C ASN A 134 3.69 -8.14 -12.26
N PRO A 135 4.11 -7.05 -11.58
CA PRO A 135 3.17 -5.97 -11.24
C PRO A 135 2.65 -5.25 -12.49
N THR A 136 3.45 -5.19 -13.55
CA THR A 136 3.10 -4.56 -14.84
C THR A 136 2.07 -5.36 -15.64
N GLY A 137 1.84 -6.62 -15.29
CA GLY A 137 0.75 -7.44 -15.83
C GLY A 137 -0.63 -7.04 -15.32
N GLY A 138 -0.70 -6.17 -14.32
CA GLY A 138 -1.95 -5.65 -13.79
C GLY A 138 -2.77 -4.90 -14.84
N HIS A 139 -4.09 -5.11 -14.81
CA HIS A 139 -5.02 -4.46 -15.72
C HIS A 139 -4.83 -2.93 -15.75
N ASN A 140 -4.79 -2.40 -16.97
CA ASN A 140 -4.59 -0.98 -17.28
C ASN A 140 -3.25 -0.38 -16.78
N TYR A 141 -2.18 -1.18 -16.63
CA TYR A 141 -0.86 -0.65 -16.25
C TYR A 141 -0.38 0.50 -17.16
N SER A 142 -0.48 0.35 -18.49
CA SER A 142 -0.07 1.39 -19.44
C SER A 142 -0.84 2.70 -19.29
N GLY A 143 -2.17 2.63 -19.07
CA GLY A 143 -2.98 3.82 -18.82
C GLY A 143 -2.59 4.52 -17.51
N ARG A 144 -2.38 3.76 -16.44
CA ARG A 144 -1.92 4.28 -15.13
C ARG A 144 -0.58 4.98 -15.24
N LEU A 145 0.36 4.39 -15.99
CA LEU A 145 1.66 5.00 -16.30
C LEU A 145 1.51 6.28 -17.13
N GLY A 146 0.60 6.29 -18.10
CA GLY A 146 0.28 7.49 -18.89
C GLY A 146 -0.23 8.64 -18.02
N TYR A 147 -1.13 8.37 -17.08
CA TYR A 147 -1.63 9.39 -16.15
C TYR A 147 -0.54 9.88 -15.20
N ALA A 148 0.28 8.98 -14.66
CA ALA A 148 1.40 9.35 -13.80
C ALA A 148 2.42 10.22 -14.57
N GLY A 149 2.79 9.83 -15.79
CA GLY A 149 3.69 10.58 -16.64
C GLY A 149 3.16 11.98 -16.98
N GLN A 150 1.85 12.12 -17.25
CA GLN A 150 1.23 13.42 -17.49
C GLN A 150 1.30 14.35 -16.27
N LEU A 151 1.10 13.84 -15.04
CA LEU A 151 1.24 14.64 -13.82
C LEU A 151 2.69 15.08 -13.59
N PHE A 152 3.64 14.21 -13.90
CA PHE A 152 5.05 14.50 -13.77
C PHE A 152 5.57 15.45 -14.87
N GLY A 153 4.80 15.68 -15.93
CA GLY A 153 5.18 16.53 -17.06
C GLY A 153 6.01 15.81 -18.13
N MET A 154 5.94 14.48 -18.20
CA MET A 154 6.55 13.69 -19.27
C MET A 154 5.82 13.91 -20.61
N THR A 155 6.59 13.98 -21.68
CA THR A 155 6.07 13.95 -23.05
C THR A 155 5.47 12.57 -23.39
N PRO A 156 4.56 12.48 -24.37
CA PRO A 156 4.04 11.19 -24.84
C PRO A 156 5.15 10.21 -25.25
N GLU A 157 6.20 10.69 -25.89
CA GLU A 157 7.36 9.90 -26.31
C GLU A 157 8.13 9.35 -25.11
N GLN A 158 8.35 10.19 -24.09
CA GLN A 158 8.97 9.75 -22.83
C GLN A 158 8.12 8.70 -22.12
N ILE A 159 6.80 8.86 -22.08
CA ILE A 159 5.87 7.89 -21.48
C ILE A 159 5.93 6.56 -22.23
N ALA A 160 5.90 6.59 -23.56
CA ALA A 160 5.96 5.38 -24.38
C ALA A 160 7.27 4.61 -24.23
N ALA A 161 8.38 5.32 -24.00
CA ALA A 161 9.70 4.73 -23.75
C ALA A 161 9.94 4.36 -22.27
N ALA A 162 9.08 4.78 -21.34
CA ALA A 162 9.34 4.67 -19.92
C ALA A 162 9.27 3.22 -19.44
N GLN A 163 10.35 2.74 -18.81
CA GLN A 163 10.40 1.42 -18.20
C GLN A 163 10.75 1.56 -16.71
N PRO A 164 10.22 0.68 -15.84
CA PRO A 164 10.63 0.62 -14.44
C PRO A 164 12.13 0.40 -14.33
N THR A 165 12.85 1.28 -13.64
CA THR A 165 14.20 0.93 -13.22
C THR A 165 14.11 -0.18 -12.20
N SER A 166 14.70 -1.33 -12.51
CA SER A 166 15.04 -2.31 -11.49
C SER A 166 16.06 -1.64 -10.56
N ALA A 167 15.60 -1.17 -9.41
CA ALA A 167 16.52 -0.81 -8.33
C ALA A 167 17.40 -2.05 -8.10
N PRO A 168 18.73 -1.95 -8.16
CA PRO A 168 19.58 -3.06 -7.80
C PRO A 168 19.32 -3.35 -6.33
N ILE A 169 18.64 -4.46 -6.04
CA ILE A 169 18.86 -5.15 -4.78
C ILE A 169 20.35 -5.48 -4.84
N ALA A 170 21.16 -4.91 -3.95
CA ALA A 170 22.59 -5.15 -3.93
C ALA A 170 22.85 -6.65 -3.70
N ALA A 171 22.88 -7.42 -4.79
CA ALA A 171 23.68 -8.61 -4.90
C ALA A 171 25.10 -8.12 -5.15
N ASP A 172 26.03 -8.53 -4.29
CA ASP A 172 27.46 -8.23 -4.38
C ASP A 172 27.94 -8.23 -5.83
N ALA A 173 28.14 -7.03 -6.37
CA ALA A 173 28.84 -6.85 -7.63
C ALA A 173 30.34 -6.97 -7.33
N VAL A 174 30.79 -8.20 -7.07
CA VAL A 174 32.20 -8.56 -7.23
C VAL A 174 32.46 -8.57 -8.74
N THR A 175 33.13 -7.52 -9.17
CA THR A 175 33.85 -7.37 -10.44
C THR A 175 34.29 -8.71 -11.05
N ALA A 176 33.61 -9.14 -12.12
CA ALA A 176 34.12 -10.13 -13.06
C ALA A 176 34.54 -9.41 -14.34
N SER A 177 35.74 -8.83 -14.31
CA SER A 177 36.50 -8.46 -15.50
C SER A 177 37.82 -9.20 -15.45
N THR A 178 37.89 -10.38 -16.06
CA THR A 178 39.17 -10.98 -16.47
C THR A 178 38.95 -11.79 -17.74
N GLY A 179 39.39 -11.22 -18.86
CA GLY A 179 39.72 -11.99 -20.05
C GLY A 179 40.89 -12.93 -19.75
N ALA A 180 40.85 -14.11 -20.37
CA ALA A 180 41.98 -15.03 -20.44
C ALA A 180 43.12 -14.42 -21.28
N PRO A 181 44.39 -14.84 -21.09
CA PRO A 181 44.82 -16.10 -21.66
C PRO A 181 45.72 -16.97 -20.76
N SER A 182 45.84 -18.22 -21.22
CA SER A 182 46.57 -19.37 -20.70
C SER A 182 48.04 -19.16 -20.36
N ALA A 183 48.51 -19.77 -19.26
CA ALA A 183 49.79 -20.48 -19.20
C ALA A 183 49.85 -21.44 -17.99
N THR A 184 50.44 -22.60 -18.26
CA THR A 184 50.74 -23.77 -17.41
C THR A 184 51.66 -23.50 -16.21
N ALA A 185 51.40 -24.13 -15.05
CA ALA A 185 52.41 -24.85 -14.26
C ALA A 185 51.85 -25.45 -12.94
N SER A 186 51.99 -26.77 -12.82
CA SER A 186 52.35 -27.63 -11.68
C SER A 186 52.21 -27.14 -10.22
N ALA A 187 51.55 -27.98 -9.41
CA ALA A 187 51.68 -28.03 -7.95
C ALA A 187 53.12 -28.37 -7.49
N PRO A 188 53.48 -28.05 -6.23
CA PRO A 188 53.36 -29.08 -5.19
C PRO A 188 52.85 -28.57 -3.83
N ALA A 189 52.41 -29.52 -2.99
CA ALA A 189 51.95 -29.30 -1.63
C ALA A 189 53.10 -29.12 -0.62
N ALA A 190 52.88 -28.28 0.40
CA ALA A 190 53.51 -28.38 1.72
C ALA A 190 52.77 -27.51 2.75
N THR A 191 52.90 -27.94 4.01
CA THR A 191 52.09 -27.67 5.20
C THR A 191 52.54 -26.47 6.05
N ALA A 192 51.56 -25.88 6.76
CA ALA A 192 51.61 -25.18 8.06
C ALA A 192 52.52 -23.93 8.21
N ASP A 193 51.94 -22.81 8.67
CA ASP A 193 52.08 -22.33 10.06
C ASP A 193 51.23 -21.06 10.26
N ALA A 194 50.57 -20.99 11.41
CA ALA A 194 49.70 -19.91 11.82
C ALA A 194 50.47 -18.98 12.76
N SER A 195 50.63 -17.71 12.38
CA SER A 195 50.70 -16.59 13.33
C SER A 195 50.92 -15.27 12.59
N LYS A 196 49.91 -14.38 12.66
CA LYS A 196 49.98 -12.92 12.93
C LYS A 196 48.78 -12.20 12.32
N GLY A 197 47.91 -11.72 13.20
CA GLY A 197 46.77 -10.89 12.86
C GLY A 197 47.17 -9.47 12.44
N LEU A 198 46.23 -8.79 11.77
CA LEU A 198 46.38 -7.39 11.36
C LEU A 198 45.25 -6.47 11.84
N LEU A 199 44.31 -6.88 12.69
CA LEU A 199 43.33 -5.92 13.23
C LEU A 199 43.05 -6.22 14.70
N GLY A 200 43.81 -5.55 15.57
CA GLY A 200 43.73 -5.65 17.03
C GLY A 200 42.39 -5.16 17.57
N ILE A 201 41.48 -6.10 17.81
CA ILE A 201 40.33 -5.93 18.69
C ILE A 201 40.24 -7.20 19.55
N ASP A 202 40.66 -7.10 20.81
CA ASP A 202 40.49 -8.15 21.80
C ASP A 202 39.06 -8.09 22.38
N ILE A 203 38.29 -9.17 22.21
CA ILE A 203 37.01 -9.39 22.92
C ILE A 203 37.22 -10.59 23.86
N PRO A 204 37.15 -10.41 25.20
CA PRO A 204 37.21 -11.53 26.12
C PRO A 204 35.89 -12.33 26.05
N GLY A 205 35.94 -13.61 25.64
CA GLY A 205 34.84 -14.56 25.88
C GLY A 205 34.42 -15.52 24.78
N LEU A 206 35.15 -15.70 23.67
CA LEU A 206 34.72 -16.65 22.62
C LEU A 206 35.85 -17.46 22.01
N THR A 207 36.49 -18.30 22.83
CA THR A 207 37.25 -19.46 22.34
C THR A 207 36.63 -20.72 22.93
N GLY A 208 35.81 -21.41 22.13
CA GLY A 208 35.14 -22.62 22.58
C GLY A 208 34.28 -23.25 21.49
N ASN A 209 34.94 -23.85 20.50
CA ASN A 209 34.29 -24.75 19.54
C ASN A 209 33.83 -26.02 20.29
N LYS A 210 32.55 -26.10 20.66
CA LYS A 210 31.85 -27.34 21.04
C LYS A 210 30.44 -27.30 20.45
N GLY A 211 30.05 -28.44 19.88
CA GLY A 211 28.95 -28.57 18.93
C GLY A 211 27.58 -28.13 19.44
N LEU A 212 26.69 -27.92 18.48
CA LEU A 212 25.30 -27.53 18.69
C LEU A 212 24.42 -28.78 18.90
N PRO A 213 23.94 -29.07 20.13
CA PRO A 213 22.61 -29.60 20.36
C PRO A 213 21.72 -28.44 20.82
N GLY A 214 21.53 -27.44 19.95
CA GLY A 214 20.71 -26.26 20.26
C GLY A 214 19.33 -26.24 19.59
N LEU A 215 19.06 -27.18 18.67
CA LEU A 215 17.87 -27.18 17.83
C LEU A 215 16.78 -28.19 18.25
N LEU A 216 17.02 -29.00 19.30
CA LEU A 216 15.98 -29.86 19.91
C LEU A 216 15.40 -29.30 21.21
N GLN A 217 16.04 -28.32 21.86
CA GLN A 217 15.55 -27.74 23.13
C GLN A 217 14.45 -26.68 22.91
N PHE A 218 14.28 -26.15 21.68
CA PHE A 218 13.24 -25.18 21.37
C PHE A 218 11.89 -25.84 20.98
N SER A 219 11.93 -27.07 20.47
CA SER A 219 10.70 -27.85 20.18
C SER A 219 10.04 -28.46 21.43
N GLN A 220 10.73 -28.51 22.58
CA GLN A 220 10.15 -29.04 23.83
C GLN A 220 9.57 -27.96 24.76
N MET A 221 9.72 -26.68 24.44
CA MET A 221 9.13 -25.58 25.22
C MET A 221 7.78 -25.08 24.66
N ALA A 222 7.20 -25.78 23.68
CA ALA A 222 5.89 -25.49 23.07
C ALA A 222 4.79 -26.51 23.43
N MET A 223 5.06 -27.50 24.29
CA MET A 223 4.12 -28.57 24.65
C MET A 223 3.60 -28.53 26.09
N ASN A 224 3.67 -27.39 26.77
CA ASN A 224 3.18 -27.30 28.15
C ASN A 224 2.44 -25.99 28.48
N GLN A 225 1.54 -25.56 27.59
CA GLN A 225 0.50 -24.61 27.96
C GLN A 225 -0.82 -25.34 28.22
N PRO A 226 -1.42 -25.22 29.42
CA PRO A 226 -2.78 -25.69 29.65
C PRO A 226 -3.76 -24.88 28.79
N GLN A 227 -4.62 -25.60 28.07
CA GLN A 227 -5.73 -25.04 27.30
C GLN A 227 -6.68 -24.25 28.23
N PRO A 228 -7.12 -23.03 27.87
CA PRO A 228 -8.18 -22.34 28.58
C PRO A 228 -9.49 -23.14 28.48
N GLN A 229 -10.16 -23.34 29.63
CA GLN A 229 -11.48 -23.95 29.71
C GLN A 229 -12.51 -23.09 28.96
N ASP A 230 -13.21 -23.73 28.02
CA ASP A 230 -14.30 -23.16 27.22
C ASP A 230 -15.59 -23.19 28.06
N ASP A 231 -15.79 -22.16 28.89
CA ASP A 231 -17.01 -21.97 29.69
C ASP A 231 -18.10 -21.22 28.89
N THR A 232 -18.38 -21.65 27.67
CA THR A 232 -19.55 -21.17 26.93
C THR A 232 -20.81 -21.93 27.35
N PRO A 233 -21.86 -21.27 27.89
CA PRO A 233 -23.14 -21.93 28.15
C PRO A 233 -23.81 -22.29 26.82
N ARG A 234 -23.93 -23.60 26.55
CA ARG A 234 -24.93 -24.16 25.63
C ARG A 234 -26.33 -23.81 26.12
N GLY A 235 -26.95 -22.79 25.54
CA GLY A 235 -28.39 -22.54 25.54
C GLY A 235 -28.78 -22.18 24.11
N GLY A 236 -29.70 -22.87 23.45
CA GLY A 236 -31.09 -23.01 23.85
C GLY A 236 -31.90 -22.17 22.86
N LEU A 237 -32.61 -22.86 21.96
CA LEU A 237 -33.48 -22.26 20.95
C LEU A 237 -34.49 -21.32 21.63
N LEU A 238 -34.31 -20.01 21.45
CA LEU A 238 -35.29 -19.01 21.89
C LEU A 238 -36.17 -18.60 20.70
N GLN A 239 -37.47 -18.69 20.97
CA GLN A 239 -38.60 -18.44 20.09
C GLN A 239 -38.57 -17.03 19.49
N SER A 240 -38.96 -16.94 18.23
CA SER A 240 -39.27 -15.70 17.53
C SER A 240 -40.49 -15.02 18.17
N GLN A 241 -40.33 -13.76 18.58
CA GLN A 241 -41.45 -12.85 18.82
C GLN A 241 -41.71 -11.98 17.58
N PRO A 242 -42.97 -11.66 17.26
CA PRO A 242 -43.30 -10.82 16.11
C PRO A 242 -42.92 -9.36 16.35
N VAL A 243 -42.26 -8.77 15.36
CA VAL A 243 -41.92 -7.34 15.30
C VAL A 243 -43.22 -6.51 15.23
N GLN A 244 -43.47 -5.68 16.25
CA GLN A 244 -44.48 -4.63 16.19
C GLN A 244 -43.96 -3.45 15.35
N LEU A 245 -44.60 -3.22 14.21
CA LEU A 245 -44.34 -2.08 13.34
C LEU A 245 -44.88 -0.81 14.01
N THR A 246 -44.02 -0.03 14.68
CA THR A 246 -44.41 1.28 15.22
C THR A 246 -44.30 2.34 14.13
N GLN A 247 -45.43 2.98 13.86
CA GLN A 247 -45.65 4.01 12.85
C GLN A 247 -44.85 5.29 13.13
N MET A 248 -44.44 5.94 12.04
CA MET A 248 -43.55 7.09 11.93
C MET A 248 -44.06 8.35 12.65
N THR A 249 -43.14 9.17 13.16
CA THR A 249 -43.23 10.63 13.08
C THR A 249 -41.89 11.19 12.60
N ALA A 250 -41.90 11.86 11.45
CA ALA A 250 -40.73 12.55 10.91
C ALA A 250 -40.47 13.84 11.72
N PRO A 251 -39.23 14.12 12.16
CA PRO A 251 -38.93 15.40 12.79
C PRO A 251 -39.01 16.54 11.76
N LYS A 252 -39.72 17.62 12.12
CA LYS A 252 -39.75 18.88 11.37
C LYS A 252 -38.31 19.36 11.12
N GLN A 253 -37.92 19.50 9.85
CA GLN A 253 -36.69 20.16 9.45
C GLN A 253 -36.68 21.57 10.01
N THR A 254 -35.78 21.82 10.95
CA THR A 254 -35.52 23.15 11.49
C THR A 254 -34.32 23.69 10.72
N TYR A 255 -34.57 24.62 9.80
CA TYR A 255 -33.53 25.24 8.97
C TYR A 255 -32.65 26.16 9.82
N LYS A 256 -31.34 26.16 9.53
CA LYS A 256 -30.36 27.00 10.24
C LYS A 256 -30.40 28.43 9.68
N PRO A 257 -30.04 29.47 10.47
CA PRO A 257 -30.21 30.89 10.08
C PRO A 257 -29.52 31.31 8.77
N TRP A 258 -28.56 30.53 8.27
CA TRP A 258 -27.84 30.81 7.04
C TRP A 258 -28.56 30.32 5.76
N GLU A 259 -29.59 29.47 5.87
CA GLU A 259 -30.40 29.00 4.72
C GLU A 259 -31.44 30.04 4.27
N GLN A 260 -31.62 31.14 5.00
CA GLN A 260 -32.50 32.27 4.62
C GLN A 260 -31.84 33.31 3.70
N TYR A 261 -30.52 33.26 3.51
CA TYR A 261 -29.79 34.27 2.71
C TYR A 261 -29.73 33.98 1.20
N LEU A 262 -30.21 32.82 0.74
CA LEU A 262 -30.22 32.45 -0.68
C LEU A 262 -31.56 32.71 -1.40
N SER A 263 -32.60 33.17 -0.69
CA SER A 263 -33.87 33.57 -1.32
C SER A 263 -33.94 35.07 -1.66
N MET A 264 -32.91 35.85 -1.36
CA MET A 264 -32.86 37.30 -1.64
C MET A 264 -32.08 37.67 -2.92
N PHE A 265 -31.45 36.71 -3.61
CA PHE A 265 -30.71 36.97 -4.85
C PHE A 265 -31.35 36.37 -6.12
N SER A 266 -32.58 35.84 -6.04
CA SER A 266 -33.38 35.46 -7.22
C SER A 266 -34.24 36.62 -7.74
N GLY A 267 -33.65 37.80 -7.87
CA GLY A 267 -34.33 38.99 -8.37
C GLY A 267 -33.50 39.78 -9.38
N ARG A 268 -33.55 39.39 -10.66
CA ARG A 268 -33.86 40.25 -11.84
C ARG A 268 -33.30 39.69 -13.16
N SER A 269 -34.12 39.90 -14.21
CA SER A 269 -33.90 39.73 -15.66
C SER A 269 -34.30 38.33 -16.17
N ALA A 270 -35.34 38.14 -16.98
CA ALA A 270 -36.13 39.04 -17.83
C ALA A 270 -37.63 38.72 -17.75
#